data_AF-A0A7J2KWE3-F1
#
_entry.id   AF-A0A7J2KWE3-F1
#
_cell.length_a   1.000
_cell.length_b   1.000
_cell.length_c   1.000
_cell.angle_alpha   90.00
_cell.angle_beta   90.00
_cell.angle_gamma   90.00
#
_symmetry.space_group_name_H-M   'P 1'
#
loop_
_entity.id
_entity.type
_entity.pdbx_description
1 polymer ?
#
loop_
_entity_poly.entity_id
_entity_poly.type
_entity_poly.pdbx_seq_one_letter_code
_entity_poly.pdbx_strand_id
1 'polypeptide(L)'
;RMDSYTPRLLELGLKGMIGKGKRSREVREAIVKNKAVYFAAIGGAGALAAKRIIKSKLIAYPELGPEALYKLEMDRFPLIVANDSSGNDIFELAIKRWNI
;
A
#
# COMPACT_ATOMS: atom_id res chain seq x y z
N ARG A 1 0.14 3.06 -10.75
CA ARG A 1 -0.84 2.17 -11.43
C ARG A 1 -2.22 2.30 -10.79
N MET A 2 -2.38 2.03 -9.49
CA MET A 2 -3.68 2.14 -8.81
C MET A 2 -4.12 3.56 -8.44
N ASP A 3 -3.28 4.56 -8.71
CA ASP A 3 -3.49 5.94 -8.27
C ASP A 3 -4.81 6.55 -8.81
N SER A 4 -5.22 6.21 -10.04
CA SER A 4 -6.49 6.66 -10.63
C SER A 4 -7.75 6.16 -9.88
N TYR A 5 -7.65 5.05 -9.16
CA TYR A 5 -8.79 4.45 -8.43
C TYR A 5 -8.73 4.75 -6.93
N THR A 6 -7.54 5.07 -6.43
CA THR A 6 -7.26 5.14 -5.00
C THR A 6 -8.07 6.24 -4.28
N PRO A 7 -8.21 7.48 -4.80
CA PRO A 7 -9.01 8.51 -4.15
C PRO A 7 -10.45 8.07 -3.88
N ARG A 8 -11.10 7.45 -4.87
CA ARG A 8 -12.47 6.94 -4.73
C ARG A 8 -12.56 5.83 -3.69
N LEU A 9 -11.62 4.90 -3.67
CA LEU A 9 -11.60 3.81 -2.68
C LEU A 9 -11.42 4.33 -1.25
N LEU A 10 -10.59 5.36 -1.06
CA LEU A 10 -10.39 6.02 0.23
C LEU A 10 -11.68 6.68 0.75
N GLU A 11 -12.43 7.34 -0.14
CA GLU A 11 -13.74 7.92 0.18
C GLU A 11 -14.79 6.86 0.54
N LEU A 12 -14.68 5.66 -0.04
CA LEU A 12 -15.54 4.51 0.27
C LEU A 12 -15.11 3.75 1.54
N GLY A 13 -14.07 4.21 2.24
CA GLY A 13 -13.67 3.68 3.54
C GLY A 13 -12.38 2.86 3.56
N LEU A 14 -11.64 2.76 2.44
CA LEU A 14 -10.29 2.20 2.47
C LEU A 14 -9.40 3.04 3.41
N LYS A 15 -8.71 2.41 4.37
CA LYS A 15 -7.85 3.11 5.36
C LYS A 15 -6.37 2.79 5.27
N GLY A 16 -6.01 1.66 4.67
CA GLY A 16 -4.63 1.20 4.58
C GLY A 16 -4.35 0.62 3.21
N MET A 17 -3.16 0.88 2.69
CA MET A 17 -2.71 0.36 1.40
C MET A 17 -1.28 -0.11 1.52
N ILE A 18 -0.94 -1.19 0.82
CA ILE A 18 0.42 -1.72 0.74
C ILE A 18 0.82 -1.76 -0.74
N GLY A 19 2.03 -1.33 -1.08
CA GLY A 19 2.55 -1.45 -2.44
C GLY A 19 4.03 -1.13 -2.53
N LYS A 20 4.50 -0.76 -3.72
CA LYS A 20 5.86 -0.23 -3.93
C LYS A 20 5.83 1.06 -4.75
N GLY A 21 6.85 1.88 -4.53
CA GLY A 21 7.08 3.12 -5.28
C GLY A 21 6.33 4.32 -4.73
N LYS A 22 6.56 5.47 -5.36
CA LYS A 22 5.92 6.75 -5.00
C LYS A 22 4.45 6.74 -5.40
N ARG A 23 3.64 7.55 -4.71
CA ARG A 23 2.25 7.84 -5.07
C ARG A 23 2.12 9.24 -5.66
N SER A 24 1.11 9.43 -6.49
CA SER A 24 0.78 10.73 -7.04
C SER A 24 0.38 11.71 -5.92
N ARG A 25 0.50 13.00 -6.21
CA ARG A 25 0.07 14.07 -5.31
C ARG A 25 -1.41 13.92 -4.92
N GLU A 26 -2.27 13.62 -5.88
CA GLU A 26 -3.71 13.41 -5.68
C GLU A 26 -3.99 12.29 -4.65
N VAL A 27 -3.27 11.17 -4.75
CA VAL A 27 -3.40 10.08 -3.78
C VAL A 27 -2.96 10.52 -2.39
N ARG A 28 -1.85 11.26 -2.27
CA ARG A 28 -1.36 11.74 -0.97
C ARG A 28 -2.32 12.72 -0.32
N GLU A 29 -2.90 13.63 -1.10
CA GLU A 29 -3.94 14.55 -0.61
C GLU A 29 -5.19 13.77 -0.16
N ALA A 30 -5.61 12.76 -0.92
CA ALA A 30 -6.72 11.88 -0.54
C ALA A 30 -6.43 11.07 0.73
N ILE A 31 -5.17 10.63 0.95
CA ILE A 31 -4.74 9.94 2.18
C ILE A 31 -4.94 10.85 3.40
N VAL A 32 -4.51 12.11 3.32
CA VAL A 32 -4.68 13.09 4.41
C VAL A 32 -6.16 13.37 4.67
N LYS A 33 -6.94 13.65 3.61
CA LYS A 33 -8.39 13.89 3.68
C LYS A 33 -9.12 12.74 4.39
N ASN A 34 -8.76 11.50 4.08
CA ASN A 34 -9.45 10.31 4.59
C ASN A 34 -8.81 9.69 5.84
N LYS A 35 -7.76 10.31 6.40
CA LYS A 35 -7.00 9.78 7.55
C LYS A 35 -6.54 8.33 7.33
N ALA A 36 -5.98 8.09 6.14
CA ALA A 36 -5.47 6.78 5.73
C ALA A 36 -3.93 6.71 5.84
N VAL A 37 -3.36 5.56 5.48
CA VAL A 37 -1.92 5.34 5.43
C VAL A 37 -1.52 4.50 4.22
N TYR A 38 -0.39 4.82 3.61
CA TYR A 38 0.25 4.00 2.58
C TYR A 38 1.57 3.43 3.09
N PHE A 39 1.69 2.11 3.01
CA PHE A 39 2.89 1.38 3.36
C PHE A 39 3.66 0.95 2.11
N ALA A 40 4.96 1.17 2.13
CA ALA A 40 5.89 0.56 1.17
C ALA A 40 6.34 -0.81 1.68
N ALA A 41 6.12 -1.84 0.87
CA ALA A 41 6.72 -3.15 1.04
C ALA A 41 8.08 -3.23 0.32
N ILE A 42 8.97 -4.10 0.80
CA ILE A 42 10.28 -4.33 0.19
C ILE A 42 10.09 -5.09 -1.14
N GLY A 43 10.41 -4.43 -2.25
CA GLY A 43 10.32 -5.02 -3.60
C GLY A 43 11.33 -6.15 -3.81
N GLY A 44 10.95 -7.17 -4.58
CA GLY A 44 11.82 -8.31 -4.93
C GLY A 44 11.86 -9.44 -3.90
N ALA A 45 11.38 -9.21 -2.68
CA ALA A 45 11.39 -10.21 -1.59
C ALA A 45 10.09 -11.04 -1.50
N GLY A 46 9.42 -11.32 -2.64
CA GLY A 46 8.10 -11.96 -2.67
C GLY A 46 8.06 -13.34 -2.00
N ALA A 47 9.08 -14.18 -2.22
CA ALA A 47 9.18 -15.49 -1.60
C ALA A 47 9.32 -15.41 -0.06
N LEU A 48 10.03 -14.40 0.45
CA LEU A 48 10.16 -14.16 1.89
C LEU A 48 8.87 -13.57 2.48
N ALA A 49 8.23 -12.66 1.76
CA ALA A 49 6.92 -12.12 2.11
C ALA A 49 5.87 -13.22 2.25
N ALA A 50 5.87 -14.20 1.33
CA ALA A 50 4.94 -15.32 1.35
C ALA A 50 5.07 -16.18 2.63
N LYS A 51 6.27 -16.28 3.23
CA LYS A 51 6.47 -16.98 4.51
C LYS A 51 5.75 -16.33 5.70
N ARG A 52 5.26 -15.10 5.54
CA ARG A 52 4.49 -14.38 6.57
C ARG A 52 2.98 -14.57 6.43
N ILE A 53 2.50 -15.22 5.36
CA ILE A 53 1.08 -15.51 5.17
C ILE A 53 0.73 -16.74 6.02
N ILE A 54 -0.20 -16.57 6.95
CA ILE A 54 -0.75 -17.64 7.81
C ILE A 54 -1.95 -18.31 7.13
N LYS A 55 -2.77 -17.51 6.43
CA LYS A 55 -3.98 -17.98 5.76
C LYS A 55 -4.22 -17.20 4.48
N SER A 56 -4.67 -17.90 3.44
CA SER A 56 -5.13 -17.30 2.19
C SER A 56 -6.50 -17.86 1.83
N LYS A 57 -7.45 -16.98 1.55
CA LYS A 57 -8.80 -17.34 1.09
C LYS A 57 -9.15 -16.55 -0.17
N LEU A 58 -9.49 -17.24 -1.25
CA LEU A 58 -10.07 -16.62 -2.44
C LEU A 58 -11.47 -16.09 -2.11
N ILE A 59 -11.75 -14.84 -2.47
CA ILE A 59 -12.99 -14.14 -2.16
C ILE A 59 -13.82 -13.89 -3.42
N ALA A 60 -13.20 -13.48 -4.52
CA ALA A 60 -13.88 -13.19 -5.77
C ALA A 60 -12.93 -13.30 -6.97
N TYR A 61 -13.53 -13.43 -8.15
CA TYR A 61 -12.87 -13.40 -9.47
C TYR A 61 -11.80 -14.50 -9.69
N PRO A 62 -12.12 -15.80 -9.45
CA PRO A 62 -11.17 -16.91 -9.67
C PRO A 62 -10.53 -16.91 -11.05
N GLU A 63 -11.27 -16.46 -12.07
CA GLU A 63 -10.84 -16.39 -13.47
C GLU A 63 -9.64 -15.47 -13.69
N LEU A 64 -9.39 -14.52 -12.78
CA LEU A 64 -8.26 -13.59 -12.84
C LEU A 64 -6.95 -14.19 -12.30
N GLY A 65 -6.98 -15.42 -11.77
CA GLY A 65 -5.79 -16.14 -11.31
C GLY A 65 -5.00 -15.36 -10.24
N PRO A 66 -3.73 -14.98 -10.50
CA PRO A 66 -2.92 -14.20 -9.56
C PRO A 66 -3.49 -12.80 -9.22
N GLU A 67 -4.37 -12.24 -10.06
CA GLU A 67 -5.01 -10.93 -9.84
C GLU A 67 -6.36 -11.03 -9.13
N ALA A 68 -6.81 -12.24 -8.80
CA ALA A 68 -8.06 -12.45 -8.07
C ALA A 68 -8.05 -11.81 -6.67
N LEU A 69 -9.23 -11.62 -6.07
CA LEU A 69 -9.34 -11.01 -4.75
C LEU A 69 -9.12 -12.06 -3.65
N TYR A 70 -8.07 -11.86 -2.84
CA TYR A 70 -7.76 -12.73 -1.71
C TYR A 70 -7.90 -12.00 -0.38
N LYS A 71 -8.45 -12.70 0.62
CA LYS A 71 -8.31 -12.34 2.04
C LYS A 71 -7.09 -13.07 2.59
N LEU A 72 -6.06 -12.31 2.94
CA LEU A 72 -4.83 -12.82 3.53
C LEU A 72 -4.80 -12.51 5.02
N GLU A 73 -4.35 -13.47 5.82
CA GLU A 73 -3.97 -13.29 7.22
C GLU A 73 -2.44 -13.41 7.29
N MET A 74 -1.78 -12.45 7.92
CA MET A 74 -0.32 -12.36 7.95
C MET A 74 0.20 -12.12 9.36
N ASP A 75 1.34 -12.72 9.69
CA ASP A 75 2.07 -12.51 10.94
C ASP A 75 3.37 -11.74 10.67
N ARG A 76 3.60 -10.65 11.42
CA ARG A 76 4.86 -9.87 11.40
C ARG A 76 5.36 -9.56 9.99
N PHE A 77 4.48 -9.04 9.14
CA PHE A 77 4.84 -8.60 7.79
C PHE A 77 5.53 -7.23 7.82
N PRO A 78 6.81 -7.12 7.43
CA PRO A 78 7.56 -5.87 7.56
C PRO A 78 7.11 -4.85 6.53
N LEU A 79 6.85 -3.62 7.00
CA LEU A 79 6.36 -2.51 6.19
C LEU A 79 6.99 -1.20 6.65
N ILE A 80 7.10 -0.24 5.73
CA ILE A 80 7.54 1.12 6.00
C ILE A 80 6.36 2.06 5.76
N VAL A 81 6.09 2.97 6.69
CA VAL A 81 5.13 4.06 6.45
C VAL A 81 5.72 5.00 5.40
N ALA A 82 5.15 4.99 4.21
CA ALA A 82 5.63 5.79 3.09
C ALA A 82 4.87 7.11 2.97
N ASN A 83 3.54 7.06 3.12
CA ASN A 83 2.72 8.27 3.26
C ASN A 83 1.83 8.14 4.50
N ASP A 84 1.88 9.13 5.39
CA ASP A 84 1.07 9.16 6.60
C ASP A 84 -0.14 10.11 6.47
N SER A 85 -1.02 10.06 7.47
CA SER A 85 -2.25 10.86 7.52
C SER A 85 -2.03 12.34 7.85
N SER A 86 -0.80 12.74 8.14
CA SER A 86 -0.37 14.12 8.37
C SER A 86 0.24 14.77 7.13
N GLY A 87 0.37 14.03 6.03
CA GLY A 87 0.87 14.52 4.75
C GLY A 87 2.37 14.33 4.54
N ASN A 88 3.04 13.57 5.40
CA ASN A 88 4.45 13.24 5.20
C ASN A 88 4.61 12.21 4.06
N ASP A 89 5.68 12.37 3.29
CA ASP A 89 6.10 11.43 2.26
C ASP A 89 7.59 11.11 2.43
N ILE A 90 7.92 9.86 2.75
CA ILE A 90 9.32 9.44 2.94
C ILE A 90 10.16 9.63 1.68
N PHE A 91 9.58 9.50 0.48
CA PHE A 91 10.31 9.66 -0.77
C PHE A 91 10.67 11.12 -1.07
N GLU A 92 9.93 12.09 -0.53
CA GLU A 92 10.27 13.51 -0.60
C GLU A 92 11.20 13.91 0.53
N LEU A 93 10.90 13.44 1.76
CA LEU A 93 11.71 13.73 2.94
C LEU A 93 13.13 13.17 2.83
N ALA A 94 13.29 11.97 2.26
CA ALA A 94 14.60 11.37 2.05
C ALA A 94 15.45 12.19 1.07
N ILE A 95 14.88 12.61 -0.07
CA ILE A 95 15.57 13.47 -1.04
C ILE A 95 16.04 14.76 -0.38
N LYS A 96 15.15 15.44 0.35
CA LYS A 96 15.47 16.69 1.07
C LYS A 96 16.56 16.49 2.13
N ARG A 97 16.53 15.37 2.85
CA ARG A 97 17.47 15.10 3.96
C ARG A 97 18.86 14.73 3.48
N TRP A 98 18.95 13.98 2.39
CA TRP A 98 20.21 13.39 1.93
C TRP A 98 20.81 14.11 0.70
N ASN A 99 20.17 15.19 0.24
CA ASN A 99 20.66 16.08 -0.82
C ASN A 99 21.02 15.32 -2.12
N ILE A 100 20.17 14.33 -2.47
CA ILE A 100 20.29 13.48 -3.67
C ILE A 100 19.25 13.91 -4.71
#